data_AF-A0A2U3KXY1-F1
#
_entry.id   AF-A0A2U3KXY1-F1
#
_cell.length_a   1.000
_cell.length_b   1.000
_cell.length_c   1.000
_cell.angle_alpha   90.00
_cell.angle_beta   90.00
_cell.angle_gamma   90.00
#
_symmetry.space_group_name_H-M   'P 1'
#
loop_
_entity.id
_entity.type
_entity.pdbx_description
1 polymer ?
#
loop_
_entity_poly.entity_id
_entity_poly.type
_entity_poly.pdbx_seq_one_letter_code
_entity_poly.pdbx_strand_id
1 'polypeptide(L)'
;MVFFFDALNLEGRIMDTNILALKAGTAPMSLGMRPQVLKLRYVAPGIAGNFLKPQFPFRKHVNCGLENDSSPINRVSTKIKSSFICETESLIYSPVSVRGNVLFDAILQSPVGRAGEIPLELGAERCDDEDQLSFLPMVCPGCGWDLEGEKNSLVHLCRHCTTVWQSNGSSFESVKFAFPAAKNGANTGVYLPFWRLDASVTGLQLRSYADLMRLANLPKVIQNVWEQQKPYFWVPAFKVHPDLFLRLLKSLTTLQPEPESDTPQPKSGILPVTIPAGEALESLKVLLASLVVPKKFIFPLLPALSFSMNDRMLVYLRFSPRGQELIHEDLNISIQAGAVSWGQLI
;
A
#
# COMPACT_ATOMS: atom_id res chain seq x y z
N MET A 1 -4.85 -2.92 2.08
CA MET A 1 -5.04 -4.38 1.88
C MET A 1 -4.22 -5.15 2.91
N VAL A 2 -4.66 -6.35 3.29
CA VAL A 2 -3.93 -7.22 4.23
C VAL A 2 -3.76 -8.59 3.61
N PHE A 3 -2.54 -9.13 3.66
CA PHE A 3 -2.20 -10.47 3.19
C PHE A 3 -1.84 -11.37 4.36
N PHE A 4 -2.61 -12.41 4.60
CA PHE A 4 -2.41 -13.39 5.67
C PHE A 4 -1.60 -14.58 5.17
N PHE A 5 -0.66 -15.04 6.00
CA PHE A 5 0.13 -16.24 5.74
C PHE A 5 -0.32 -17.32 6.72
N ASP A 6 -1.03 -18.33 6.24
CA ASP A 6 -1.52 -19.44 7.08
C ASP A 6 -1.12 -20.79 6.49
N ALA A 7 -0.37 -21.60 7.24
CA ALA A 7 -0.06 -22.99 6.91
C ALA A 7 0.27 -23.25 5.42
N LEU A 8 1.13 -22.42 4.81
CA LEU A 8 1.57 -22.45 3.39
C LEU A 8 0.62 -21.81 2.36
N ASN A 9 -0.47 -21.21 2.81
CA ASN A 9 -1.41 -20.42 2.02
C ASN A 9 -1.19 -18.92 2.20
N LEU A 10 -1.57 -18.18 1.17
CA LEU A 10 -1.57 -16.72 1.15
C LEU A 10 -2.98 -16.26 0.78
N GLU A 11 -3.62 -15.51 1.68
CA GLU A 11 -4.96 -14.96 1.47
C GLU A 11 -4.94 -13.44 1.57
N GLY A 12 -5.53 -12.75 0.60
CA GLY A 12 -5.64 -11.29 0.60
C GLY A 12 -7.05 -10.84 0.99
N ARG A 13 -7.17 -9.85 1.88
CA ARG A 13 -8.44 -9.23 2.25
C ARG A 13 -8.34 -7.70 2.30
N ILE A 14 -9.48 -7.05 2.13
CA ILE A 14 -9.64 -5.63 2.47
C ILE A 14 -10.13 -5.58 3.91
N MET A 15 -9.50 -4.74 4.73
CA MET A 15 -9.84 -4.61 6.14
C MET A 15 -10.01 -3.13 6.45
N ASP A 16 -11.17 -2.79 6.99
CA ASP A 16 -11.46 -1.52 7.65
C ASP A 16 -11.83 -1.84 9.09
N THR A 17 -10.93 -1.52 10.02
CA THR A 17 -11.11 -1.81 11.43
C THR A 17 -10.49 -0.70 12.26
N ASN A 18 -11.04 -0.51 13.46
CA ASN A 18 -10.51 0.42 14.44
C ASN A 18 -10.37 -0.31 15.78
N ILE A 19 -9.20 -0.14 16.39
CA ILE A 19 -8.79 -0.84 17.61
C ILE A 19 -8.32 0.21 18.61
N LEU A 20 -8.67 0.01 19.88
CA LEU A 20 -8.24 0.86 20.98
C LEU A 20 -6.71 0.89 21.09
N ALA A 21 -6.12 2.08 20.98
CA ALA A 21 -4.66 2.26 21.04
C ALA A 21 -4.11 2.45 22.47
N LEU A 22 -4.88 2.07 23.51
CA LEU A 22 -4.56 2.27 24.93
C LEU A 22 -4.64 0.94 25.70
N LYS A 23 -3.77 0.76 26.70
CA LYS A 23 -3.89 -0.29 27.74
C LYS A 23 -4.95 0.12 28.77
N ALA A 24 -6.19 0.26 28.33
CA ALA A 24 -7.32 0.51 29.22
C ALA A 24 -8.25 -0.71 29.15
N GLY A 25 -8.16 -1.59 30.14
CA GLY A 25 -8.91 -2.87 30.17
C GLY A 25 -10.42 -2.70 30.22
N THR A 26 -10.90 -1.53 30.63
CA THR A 26 -12.33 -1.22 30.76
C THR A 26 -12.90 -0.41 29.59
N ALA A 27 -12.09 0.19 28.71
CA ALA A 27 -12.61 0.96 27.58
C ALA A 27 -13.01 0.05 26.40
N PRO A 28 -13.97 0.45 25.55
CA PRO A 28 -14.35 -0.33 24.38
C PRO A 28 -13.15 -0.57 23.45
N MET A 29 -12.94 -1.84 23.06
CA MET A 29 -11.85 -2.24 22.17
C MET A 29 -11.97 -1.67 20.75
N SER A 30 -13.16 -1.20 20.37
CA SER A 30 -13.46 -0.63 19.06
C SER A 30 -14.54 0.46 19.20
N LEU A 31 -14.49 1.45 18.31
CA LEU A 31 -15.53 2.45 18.08
C LEU A 31 -16.65 1.94 17.17
N GLY A 32 -16.56 0.69 16.67
CA GLY A 32 -17.52 0.12 15.73
C GLY A 32 -17.60 0.97 14.46
N MET A 33 -18.82 1.27 14.01
CA MET A 33 -19.07 2.03 12.77
C MET A 33 -18.95 3.55 12.94
N ARG A 34 -18.70 4.06 14.16
CA ARG A 34 -18.74 5.50 14.46
C ARG A 34 -17.87 6.37 13.55
N PRO A 35 -16.62 5.97 13.21
CA PRO A 35 -15.80 6.75 12.27
C PRO A 35 -16.47 6.98 10.90
N GLN A 36 -17.39 6.11 10.50
CA GLN A 36 -18.07 6.16 9.20
C GLN A 36 -19.40 6.93 9.26
N VAL A 37 -20.06 6.99 10.42
CA VAL A 37 -21.36 7.67 10.60
C VAL A 37 -21.26 9.06 11.24
N LEU A 38 -20.16 9.38 11.92
CA LEU A 38 -19.97 10.67 12.59
C LEU A 38 -19.04 11.59 11.79
N LYS A 39 -19.30 12.90 11.88
CA LYS A 39 -18.40 13.90 11.29
C LYS A 39 -17.12 14.03 12.12
N LEU A 40 -16.01 13.59 11.55
CA LEU A 40 -14.68 13.74 12.14
C LEU A 40 -14.17 15.18 12.01
N ARG A 41 -13.33 15.61 12.95
CA ARG A 41 -12.62 16.88 12.94
C ARG A 41 -11.13 16.62 13.19
N TYR A 42 -10.27 17.34 12.49
CA TYR A 42 -8.84 17.32 12.78
C TYR A 42 -8.58 17.90 14.17
N VAL A 43 -7.62 17.31 14.88
CA VAL A 43 -7.09 17.89 16.11
C VAL A 43 -6.32 19.14 15.70
N ALA A 44 -6.71 20.29 16.25
CA ALA A 44 -6.12 21.58 15.93
C ALA A 44 -5.83 22.37 17.22
N PRO A 45 -4.85 23.29 17.21
CA PRO A 45 -4.61 24.19 18.32
C PRO A 45 -5.92 24.94 18.70
N GLY A 46 -6.35 24.80 19.96
CA GLY A 46 -7.56 25.46 20.49
C GLY A 46 -8.76 24.53 20.77
N ILE A 47 -8.72 23.26 20.36
CA ILE A 47 -9.74 22.28 20.79
C ILE A 47 -9.49 21.93 22.27
N ALA A 48 -10.52 22.10 23.10
CA ALA A 48 -10.45 21.78 24.52
C ALA A 48 -10.49 20.25 24.76
N GLY A 49 -9.68 19.78 25.71
CA GLY A 49 -9.59 18.36 26.09
C GLY A 49 -8.14 17.87 26.18
N ASN A 50 -7.96 16.71 26.82
CA ASN A 50 -6.69 16.00 26.90
C ASN A 50 -6.67 14.87 25.88
N PHE A 51 -5.71 14.90 24.95
CA PHE A 51 -5.55 13.88 23.91
C PHE A 51 -4.48 12.89 24.35
N LEU A 52 -4.85 11.62 24.52
CA LEU A 52 -3.94 10.58 25.03
C LEU A 52 -3.09 10.00 23.90
N LYS A 53 -1.76 9.96 24.07
CA LYS A 53 -0.87 9.33 23.07
C LYS A 53 -1.14 7.82 22.98
N PRO A 54 -1.07 7.23 21.77
CA PRO A 54 -1.21 5.78 21.62
C PRO A 54 -0.06 5.07 22.34
N GLN A 55 -0.38 3.99 23.05
CA GLN A 55 0.60 3.20 23.80
C GLN A 55 1.19 2.03 23.00
N PHE A 56 0.65 1.77 21.81
CA PHE A 56 1.08 0.68 20.94
C PHE A 56 1.27 1.17 19.52
N PRO A 57 2.34 0.73 18.82
CA PRO A 57 2.45 0.93 17.39
C PRO A 57 1.40 0.07 16.67
N PHE A 58 0.71 0.67 15.68
CA PHE A 58 -0.44 0.08 14.97
C PHE A 58 -0.19 -1.36 14.50
N ARG A 59 0.88 -1.58 13.72
CA ARG A 59 1.23 -2.90 13.15
C ARG A 59 1.42 -4.01 14.20
N LYS A 60 1.88 -3.69 15.41
CA LYS A 60 1.99 -4.71 16.50
C LYS A 60 0.63 -5.04 17.09
N HIS A 61 -0.28 -4.06 17.15
CA HIS A 61 -1.54 -4.22 17.85
C HIS A 61 -2.60 -4.96 17.03
N VAL A 62 -2.68 -4.72 15.71
CA VAL A 62 -3.55 -5.48 14.80
C VAL A 62 -3.22 -6.97 14.84
N ASN A 63 -1.93 -7.31 14.83
CA ASN A 63 -1.49 -8.71 14.92
C ASN A 63 -1.94 -9.38 16.21
N CYS A 64 -1.89 -8.69 17.36
CA CYS A 64 -2.37 -9.21 18.65
C CYS A 64 -3.91 -9.30 18.72
N GLY A 65 -4.62 -8.31 18.18
CA GLY A 65 -6.10 -8.31 18.16
C GLY A 65 -6.69 -9.47 17.37
N LEU A 66 -6.03 -9.86 16.27
CA LEU A 66 -6.39 -11.02 15.46
C LEU A 66 -6.09 -12.37 16.14
N GLU A 67 -5.19 -12.43 17.14
CA GLU A 67 -4.93 -13.69 17.88
C GLU A 67 -6.03 -14.00 18.90
N ASN A 68 -6.75 -12.96 19.37
CA ASN A 68 -7.84 -13.09 20.33
C ASN A 68 -9.17 -13.45 19.67
N ASP A 69 -9.25 -13.44 18.34
CA ASP A 69 -10.40 -13.96 17.59
C ASP A 69 -10.28 -15.50 17.48
N SER A 70 -10.50 -16.15 18.63
CA SER A 70 -10.26 -17.57 18.84
C SER A 70 -11.31 -18.44 18.16
N SER A 71 -11.11 -18.76 16.89
CA SER A 71 -11.58 -20.03 16.34
C SER A 71 -10.61 -21.16 16.75
N PRO A 72 -11.09 -22.32 17.23
CA PRO A 72 -10.29 -23.26 18.01
C PRO A 72 -9.36 -24.19 17.19
N ILE A 73 -8.95 -23.82 15.96
CA ILE A 73 -8.29 -24.78 15.04
C ILE A 73 -6.79 -24.56 14.80
N ASN A 74 -6.22 -23.35 14.90
CA ASN A 74 -4.82 -23.14 14.51
C ASN A 74 -3.89 -22.78 15.69
N ARG A 75 -3.46 -23.80 16.44
CA ARG A 75 -2.44 -23.69 17.50
C ARG A 75 -1.00 -23.96 17.05
N VAL A 76 -0.72 -24.02 15.75
CA VAL A 76 0.65 -24.29 15.26
C VAL A 76 1.00 -23.42 14.06
N SER A 77 1.61 -22.25 14.29
CA SER A 77 2.76 -21.78 13.51
C SER A 77 3.28 -20.42 13.99
N THR A 78 4.59 -20.38 14.20
CA THR A 78 5.42 -19.25 14.60
C THR A 78 5.50 -18.13 13.56
N LYS A 79 5.23 -16.89 14.01
CA LYS A 79 5.92 -15.62 13.69
C LYS A 79 5.88 -14.98 12.29
N ILE A 80 4.90 -15.26 11.43
CA ILE A 80 4.39 -14.25 10.48
C ILE A 80 2.88 -14.45 10.34
N LYS A 81 2.08 -13.43 10.64
CA LYS A 81 0.62 -13.52 10.47
C LYS A 81 0.10 -12.70 9.30
N SER A 82 0.69 -11.54 9.00
CA SER A 82 0.18 -10.67 7.94
C SER A 82 1.21 -9.70 7.34
N SER A 83 0.96 -9.23 6.12
CA SER A 83 1.61 -8.09 5.48
C SER A 83 0.54 -7.08 5.10
N PHE A 84 0.74 -5.82 5.48
CA PHE A 84 -0.13 -4.70 5.10
C PHE A 84 0.47 -4.05 3.87
N ILE A 85 -0.38 -3.82 2.86
CA ILE A 85 -0.03 -3.12 1.62
C ILE A 85 -1.22 -2.24 1.26
N CYS A 86 -0.98 -0.97 1.01
CA CYS A 86 -1.97 0.08 0.81
C CYS A 86 -2.88 0.24 2.02
N GLU A 87 -2.30 0.27 3.22
CA GLU A 87 -3.01 0.64 4.43
C GLU A 87 -3.08 2.16 4.59
N THR A 88 -4.19 2.62 5.16
CA THR A 88 -4.29 3.97 5.71
C THR A 88 -4.35 3.82 7.22
N GLU A 89 -3.32 4.28 7.92
CA GLU A 89 -3.32 4.34 9.37
C GLU A 89 -3.88 5.69 9.82
N SER A 90 -4.83 5.70 10.74
CA SER A 90 -5.43 6.92 11.27
C SER A 90 -5.62 6.82 12.78
N LEU A 91 -5.23 7.87 13.49
CA LEU A 91 -5.46 7.98 14.93
C LEU A 91 -6.77 8.74 15.17
N ILE A 92 -7.77 8.04 15.70
CA ILE A 92 -9.10 8.60 15.95
C ILE A 92 -9.30 8.77 17.45
N TYR A 93 -9.56 10.00 17.88
CA TYR A 93 -9.91 10.31 19.25
C TYR A 93 -11.42 10.31 19.44
N SER A 94 -11.91 9.47 20.36
CA SER A 94 -13.32 9.50 20.78
C SER A 94 -13.44 10.31 22.08
N PRO A 95 -14.36 11.29 22.15
CA PRO A 95 -14.47 12.13 23.32
C PRO A 95 -15.09 11.35 24.48
N VAL A 96 -14.40 11.36 25.61
CA VAL A 96 -14.82 10.72 26.86
C VAL A 96 -14.74 11.73 28.00
N SER A 97 -15.62 11.60 28.98
CA SER A 97 -15.64 12.43 30.19
C SER A 97 -15.49 11.55 31.44
N VAL A 98 -14.84 12.08 32.47
CA VAL A 98 -14.67 11.39 33.75
C VAL A 98 -15.61 12.02 34.77
N ARG A 99 -16.47 11.21 35.40
CA ARG A 99 -17.35 11.63 36.50
C ARG A 99 -17.09 10.73 37.70
N GLY A 100 -16.36 11.23 38.69
CA GLY A 100 -15.83 10.41 39.77
C GLY A 100 -14.90 9.33 39.22
N ASN A 101 -15.17 8.05 39.53
CA ASN A 101 -14.39 6.91 39.03
C ASN A 101 -14.99 6.26 37.75
N VAL A 102 -15.97 6.89 37.11
CA VAL A 102 -16.65 6.32 35.93
C VAL A 102 -16.27 7.09 34.68
N LEU A 103 -15.86 6.36 33.64
CA LEU A 103 -15.66 6.87 32.29
C LEU A 103 -17.01 6.89 31.57
N PHE A 104 -17.38 8.04 31.04
CA PHE A 104 -18.58 8.25 30.23
C PHE A 104 -18.24 8.58 28.79
N ASP A 105 -18.95 7.94 27.87
CA ASP A 105 -18.99 8.32 26.46
C ASP A 105 -19.65 9.70 26.33
N ALA A 106 -18.95 10.69 25.80
CA ALA A 106 -19.50 12.05 25.70
C ALA A 106 -20.58 12.19 24.61
N ILE A 107 -20.67 11.23 23.68
CA ILE A 107 -21.63 11.21 22.59
C ILE A 107 -22.92 10.53 23.05
N LEU A 108 -22.81 9.32 23.59
CA LEU A 108 -23.96 8.54 24.05
C LEU A 108 -24.40 8.86 25.49
N GLN A 109 -23.58 9.62 26.24
CA GLN A 109 -23.81 9.92 27.65
C GLN A 109 -23.98 8.65 28.51
N SER A 110 -23.28 7.57 28.14
CA SER A 110 -23.37 6.26 28.79
C SER A 110 -22.05 5.87 29.46
N PRO A 111 -22.09 5.07 30.54
CA PRO A 111 -20.87 4.57 31.17
C PRO A 111 -20.18 3.57 30.25
N VAL A 112 -18.87 3.72 30.07
CA VAL A 112 -18.04 2.89 29.18
C VAL A 112 -16.86 2.24 29.88
N GLY A 113 -16.59 2.56 31.15
CA GLY A 113 -15.50 1.96 31.89
C GLY A 113 -15.19 2.65 33.22
N ARG A 114 -14.04 2.32 33.81
CA ARG A 114 -13.57 2.93 35.06
C ARG A 114 -12.40 3.86 34.78
N ALA A 115 -12.39 5.03 35.42
CA ALA A 115 -11.38 6.05 35.18
C ALA A 115 -9.99 5.66 35.70
N GLY A 116 -9.92 4.92 36.82
CA GLY A 116 -8.65 4.52 37.44
C GLY A 116 -7.77 3.57 36.62
N GLU A 117 -8.27 3.03 35.51
CA GLU A 117 -7.49 2.19 34.59
C GLU A 117 -7.02 2.95 33.34
N ILE A 118 -7.40 4.22 33.22
CA ILE A 118 -6.97 5.06 32.11
C ILE A 118 -5.72 5.80 32.56
N PRO A 119 -4.62 5.70 31.80
CA PRO A 119 -3.40 6.42 32.12
C PRO A 119 -3.56 7.89 31.73
N LEU A 120 -4.31 8.65 32.55
CA LEU A 120 -4.58 10.09 32.36
C LEU A 120 -3.28 10.92 32.35
N GLU A 121 -2.21 10.39 32.94
CA GLU A 121 -0.86 10.96 32.94
C GLU A 121 -0.17 10.88 31.58
N LEU A 122 -0.70 10.10 30.63
CA LEU A 122 -0.27 10.07 29.23
C LEU A 122 -1.04 11.04 28.35
N GLY A 123 -1.71 12.02 28.97
CA GLY A 123 -2.13 13.23 28.27
C GLY A 123 -0.92 13.78 27.53
N ALA A 124 -1.00 13.82 26.21
CA ALA A 124 -0.05 14.60 25.45
C ALA A 124 -0.12 16.03 26.00
N GLU A 125 1.00 16.58 26.48
CA GLU A 125 1.20 18.01 26.34
C GLU A 125 0.86 18.34 24.89
N ARG A 126 -0.03 19.34 24.69
CA ARG A 126 -0.47 19.78 23.37
C ARG A 126 0.75 19.81 22.47
N CYS A 127 0.75 19.05 21.38
CA CYS A 127 1.95 18.97 20.56
C CYS A 127 2.21 20.36 19.99
N ASP A 128 3.30 20.95 20.48
CA ASP A 128 3.93 22.14 19.94
C ASP A 128 4.38 21.85 18.50
N ASP A 129 3.98 22.73 17.58
CA ASP A 129 4.40 22.90 16.17
C ASP A 129 4.42 21.71 15.18
N GLU A 130 4.66 20.46 15.58
CA GLU A 130 4.74 19.30 14.66
C GLU A 130 3.38 18.84 14.10
N ASP A 131 2.27 19.25 14.71
CA ASP A 131 0.90 18.92 14.28
C ASP A 131 0.27 19.97 13.33
N GLN A 132 1.05 20.93 12.83
CA GLN A 132 0.55 21.93 11.88
C GLN A 132 0.42 21.35 10.45
N LEU A 133 -0.75 21.51 9.86
CA LEU A 133 -1.03 21.13 8.48
C LEU A 133 -0.15 21.96 7.51
N SER A 134 0.85 21.32 6.89
CA SER A 134 1.65 21.93 5.84
C SER A 134 1.06 21.69 4.46
N PHE A 135 1.02 22.72 3.62
CA PHE A 135 0.59 22.61 2.22
C PHE A 135 1.78 22.70 1.28
N LEU A 136 1.87 21.79 0.31
CA LEU A 136 2.85 21.82 -0.76
C LEU A 136 2.19 22.41 -2.01
N PRO A 137 2.67 23.54 -2.57
CA PRO A 137 2.10 24.09 -3.79
C PRO A 137 2.33 23.14 -4.96
N MET A 138 1.30 22.89 -5.76
CA MET A 138 1.35 22.00 -6.93
C MET A 138 2.05 22.68 -8.13
N VAL A 139 3.29 23.12 -7.92
CA VAL A 139 4.11 23.84 -8.91
C VAL A 139 5.36 23.03 -9.20
N CYS A 140 5.67 22.85 -10.48
CA CYS A 140 6.80 22.06 -10.95
C CYS A 140 8.12 22.74 -10.58
N PRO A 141 9.00 22.10 -9.78
CA PRO A 141 10.31 22.67 -9.43
C PRO A 141 11.21 22.95 -10.64
N GLY A 142 11.05 22.18 -11.72
CA GLY A 142 11.88 22.32 -12.92
C GLY A 142 11.53 23.50 -13.83
N CYS A 143 10.26 23.95 -13.88
CA CYS A 143 9.82 24.96 -14.86
C CYS A 143 8.80 25.98 -14.36
N GLY A 144 8.26 25.82 -13.15
CA GLY A 144 7.29 26.75 -12.56
C GLY A 144 5.85 26.60 -13.05
N TRP A 145 5.54 25.64 -13.94
CA TRP A 145 4.15 25.35 -14.33
C TRP A 145 3.43 24.46 -13.33
N ASP A 146 2.11 24.44 -13.41
CA ASP A 146 1.26 23.61 -12.56
C ASP A 146 1.55 22.12 -12.77
N LEU A 147 1.54 21.38 -11.66
CA LEU A 147 1.59 19.92 -11.63
C LEU A 147 0.17 19.35 -11.67
N GLU A 148 -0.06 18.36 -12.52
CA GLU A 148 -1.33 17.63 -12.60
C GLU A 148 -1.36 16.44 -11.64
N GLY A 149 -2.48 16.26 -10.94
CA GLY A 149 -2.76 15.08 -10.12
C GLY A 149 -4.18 15.06 -9.59
N GLU A 150 -4.75 13.87 -9.44
CA GLU A 150 -6.07 13.68 -8.82
C GLU A 150 -5.99 13.68 -7.28
N LYS A 151 -7.15 13.71 -6.61
CA LYS A 151 -7.27 13.52 -5.16
C LYS A 151 -6.68 12.15 -4.81
N ASN A 152 -5.62 12.12 -4.01
CA ASN A 152 -4.82 10.94 -3.62
C ASN A 152 -3.69 10.53 -4.60
N SER A 153 -3.39 11.32 -5.62
CA SER A 153 -2.19 11.06 -6.43
C SER A 153 -0.93 11.36 -5.61
N LEU A 154 -0.03 10.38 -5.51
CA LEU A 154 1.27 10.49 -4.85
C LEU A 154 2.37 10.97 -5.81
N VAL A 155 2.08 10.89 -7.11
CA VAL A 155 2.96 11.31 -8.19
C VAL A 155 2.20 12.28 -9.07
N HIS A 156 2.89 13.32 -9.53
CA HIS A 156 2.32 14.43 -10.27
C HIS A 156 3.11 14.68 -11.55
N LEU A 157 2.40 15.00 -12.62
CA LEU A 157 2.99 15.16 -13.94
C LEU A 157 3.02 16.63 -14.32
N CYS A 158 4.15 17.11 -14.83
CA CYS A 158 4.26 18.43 -15.43
C CYS A 158 4.09 18.33 -16.94
N ARG A 159 3.01 18.90 -17.48
CA ARG A 159 2.77 18.94 -18.94
C ARG A 159 3.71 19.84 -19.72
N HIS A 160 4.40 20.78 -19.06
CA HIS A 160 5.30 21.71 -19.73
C HIS A 160 6.59 21.03 -20.17
N CYS A 161 7.34 20.57 -19.17
CA CYS A 161 8.68 20.04 -19.32
C CYS A 161 8.68 18.51 -19.31
N THR A 162 7.49 17.90 -19.33
CA THR A 162 7.29 16.45 -19.39
C THR A 162 8.08 15.72 -18.31
N THR A 163 8.00 16.21 -17.07
CA THR A 163 8.67 15.61 -15.91
C THR A 163 7.64 15.06 -14.94
N VAL A 164 8.07 14.12 -14.10
CA VAL A 164 7.23 13.44 -13.12
C VAL A 164 7.85 13.63 -11.73
N TRP A 165 7.02 14.04 -10.78
CA TRP A 165 7.42 14.45 -9.44
C TRP A 165 6.64 13.69 -8.38
N GLN A 166 7.33 13.21 -7.35
CA GLN A 166 6.70 12.60 -6.17
C GLN A 166 6.87 13.52 -4.98
N SER A 167 5.84 13.63 -4.14
CA SER A 167 5.94 14.37 -2.89
C SER A 167 6.85 13.64 -1.89
N ASN A 168 7.76 14.38 -1.28
CA ASN A 168 8.65 13.91 -0.23
C ASN A 168 8.69 14.94 0.90
N GLY A 169 7.81 14.77 1.89
CA GLY A 169 7.61 15.76 2.95
C GLY A 169 7.16 17.10 2.38
N SER A 170 8.00 18.13 2.55
CA SER A 170 7.74 19.50 2.10
C SER A 170 8.35 19.84 0.74
N SER A 171 8.81 18.86 -0.04
CA SER A 171 9.40 19.08 -1.36
C SER A 171 8.96 18.02 -2.38
N PHE A 172 9.36 18.23 -3.64
CA PHE A 172 9.17 17.26 -4.72
C PHE A 172 10.49 16.64 -5.14
N GLU A 173 10.47 15.33 -5.36
CA GLU A 173 11.58 14.55 -5.90
C GLU A 173 11.25 14.09 -7.33
N SER A 174 12.21 14.18 -8.26
CA SER A 174 12.03 13.71 -9.63
C SER A 174 11.99 12.18 -9.69
N VAL A 175 11.08 11.63 -10.50
CA VAL A 175 10.89 10.18 -10.66
C VAL A 175 11.17 9.79 -12.11
N LYS A 176 12.03 8.78 -12.30
CA LYS A 176 12.22 8.14 -13.61
C LYS A 176 10.89 7.53 -14.05
N PHE A 177 10.47 7.81 -15.27
CA PHE A 177 9.21 7.30 -15.78
C PHE A 177 9.30 6.91 -17.25
N ALA A 178 8.37 6.07 -17.71
CA ALA A 178 8.24 5.70 -19.12
C ALA A 178 6.77 5.50 -19.51
N PHE A 179 6.46 5.81 -20.77
CA PHE A 179 5.21 5.49 -21.44
C PHE A 179 5.53 4.60 -22.66
N PRO A 180 5.60 3.26 -22.49
CA PRO A 180 5.95 2.38 -23.59
C PRO A 180 4.96 2.51 -24.76
N ALA A 181 5.48 2.50 -25.99
CA ALA A 181 4.64 2.61 -27.17
C ALA A 181 3.72 1.39 -27.33
N ALA A 182 2.48 1.64 -27.76
CA ALA A 182 1.65 0.57 -28.30
C ALA A 182 2.13 0.23 -29.72
N LYS A 183 2.31 -1.06 -30.01
CA LYS A 183 2.65 -1.52 -31.38
C LYS A 183 1.56 -1.14 -32.40
N ASN A 184 0.32 -0.96 -31.96
CA ASN A 184 -0.84 -0.65 -32.80
C ASN A 184 -1.35 0.80 -32.58
N GLY A 185 -0.53 1.79 -32.93
CA GLY A 185 -0.82 3.11 -33.54
C GLY A 185 -1.94 4.07 -33.08
N ALA A 186 -3.04 3.67 -32.43
CA ALA A 186 -4.03 4.63 -31.92
C ALA A 186 -3.45 5.30 -30.66
N ASN A 187 -3.74 6.55 -30.30
CA ASN A 187 -3.27 7.16 -29.03
C ASN A 187 -4.32 7.11 -27.91
N THR A 188 -5.42 6.39 -28.14
CA THR A 188 -6.58 6.27 -27.26
C THR A 188 -6.43 5.01 -26.40
N GLY A 189 -6.29 5.16 -25.09
CA GLY A 189 -6.13 4.05 -24.15
C GLY A 189 -6.13 4.53 -22.70
N VAL A 190 -6.20 3.58 -21.78
CA VAL A 190 -6.05 3.81 -20.34
C VAL A 190 -4.64 3.40 -19.94
N TYR A 191 -3.89 4.30 -19.31
CA TYR A 191 -2.52 4.11 -18.89
C TYR A 191 -2.49 3.82 -17.40
N LEU A 192 -2.16 2.57 -17.05
CA LEU A 192 -2.10 2.08 -15.68
C LEU A 192 -0.65 2.12 -15.18
N PRO A 193 -0.38 2.71 -14.00
CA PRO A 193 0.98 2.86 -13.48
C PRO A 193 1.49 1.61 -12.78
N PHE A 194 2.74 1.27 -13.03
CA PHE A 194 3.44 0.16 -12.38
C PHE A 194 4.83 0.62 -11.95
N TRP A 195 5.23 0.27 -10.73
CA TRP A 195 6.61 0.40 -10.30
C TRP A 195 7.43 -0.75 -10.86
N ARG A 196 8.46 -0.43 -11.64
CA ARG A 196 9.57 -1.33 -11.92
C ARG A 196 10.66 -1.09 -10.89
N LEU A 197 10.86 -2.06 -10.00
CA LEU A 197 11.81 -1.99 -8.92
C LEU A 197 13.05 -2.82 -9.24
N ASP A 198 14.20 -2.19 -9.08
CA ASP A 198 15.47 -2.86 -8.92
C ASP A 198 15.68 -3.05 -7.42
N ALA A 199 15.50 -4.27 -6.94
CA ALA A 199 15.56 -4.58 -5.52
C ALA A 199 16.49 -5.76 -5.23
N SER A 200 17.27 -5.64 -4.17
CA SER A 200 18.09 -6.73 -3.64
C SER A 200 17.31 -7.48 -2.57
N VAL A 201 17.38 -8.81 -2.61
CA VAL A 201 16.74 -9.70 -1.63
C VAL A 201 17.83 -10.32 -0.76
N THR A 202 17.81 -10.02 0.54
CA THR A 202 18.70 -10.70 1.50
C THR A 202 18.00 -11.94 2.03
N GLY A 203 18.73 -13.05 2.14
CA GLY A 203 18.19 -14.35 2.56
C GLY A 203 17.77 -15.28 1.42
N LEU A 204 17.81 -14.81 0.17
CA LEU A 204 17.65 -15.63 -1.04
C LEU A 204 18.69 -15.25 -2.09
N GLN A 205 19.25 -16.24 -2.78
CA GLN A 205 20.13 -15.98 -3.91
C GLN A 205 19.27 -15.73 -5.16
N LEU A 206 19.06 -14.45 -5.45
CA LEU A 206 18.33 -13.98 -6.62
C LEU A 206 19.19 -12.96 -7.38
N ARG A 207 20.08 -13.44 -8.24
CA ARG A 207 21.05 -12.59 -8.95
C ARG A 207 20.64 -12.29 -10.38
N SER A 208 19.94 -13.22 -11.00
CA SER A 208 19.51 -13.13 -12.39
C SER A 208 17.99 -13.29 -12.53
N TYR A 209 17.49 -12.92 -13.71
CA TYR A 209 16.12 -13.22 -14.11
C TYR A 209 15.89 -14.74 -14.21
N ALA A 210 16.91 -15.51 -14.63
CA ALA A 210 16.84 -16.97 -14.61
C ALA A 210 16.60 -17.52 -13.19
N ASP A 211 17.24 -16.97 -12.16
CA ASP A 211 17.02 -17.38 -10.77
C ASP A 211 15.57 -17.16 -10.33
N LEU A 212 14.98 -16.02 -10.72
CA LEU A 212 13.57 -15.73 -10.46
C LEU A 212 12.64 -16.75 -11.13
N MET A 213 12.92 -17.10 -12.38
CA MET A 213 12.13 -18.08 -13.14
C MET A 213 12.25 -19.49 -12.57
N ARG A 214 13.44 -19.90 -12.08
CA ARG A 214 13.64 -21.17 -11.36
C ARG A 214 12.82 -21.22 -10.09
N LEU A 215 12.86 -20.16 -9.29
CA LEU A 215 12.11 -20.07 -8.04
C LEU A 215 10.59 -20.11 -8.27
N ALA A 216 10.12 -19.48 -9.34
CA ALA A 216 8.72 -19.52 -9.77
C ALA A 216 8.30 -20.88 -10.34
N ASN A 217 9.25 -21.78 -10.65
CA ASN A 217 9.03 -23.10 -11.27
C ASN A 217 8.09 -23.03 -12.48
N LEU A 218 8.31 -22.03 -13.34
CA LEU A 218 7.48 -21.82 -14.52
C LEU A 218 7.86 -22.82 -15.61
N PRO A 219 6.90 -23.34 -16.39
CA PRO A 219 7.16 -24.28 -17.49
C PRO A 219 7.74 -23.55 -18.71
N LYS A 220 8.90 -22.92 -18.55
CA LYS A 220 9.66 -22.24 -19.61
C LYS A 220 11.10 -22.74 -19.60
N VAL A 221 11.65 -22.99 -20.79
CA VAL A 221 13.07 -23.30 -20.95
C VAL A 221 13.86 -22.03 -20.66
N ILE A 222 14.73 -22.09 -19.66
CA ILE A 222 15.59 -20.96 -19.29
C ILE A 222 16.62 -20.74 -20.41
N GLN A 223 16.65 -19.53 -20.94
CA GLN A 223 17.59 -19.14 -21.98
C GLN A 223 18.89 -18.62 -21.35
N ASN A 224 20.04 -18.82 -22.00
CA ASN A 224 21.33 -18.32 -21.51
C ASN A 224 21.35 -16.80 -21.31
N VAL A 225 20.59 -16.05 -22.10
CA VAL A 225 20.48 -14.59 -21.97
C VAL A 225 19.91 -14.20 -20.59
N TRP A 226 19.01 -15.01 -20.02
CA TRP A 226 18.37 -14.73 -18.73
C TRP A 226 19.30 -14.87 -17.54
N GLU A 227 20.43 -15.55 -17.70
CA GLU A 227 21.45 -15.68 -16.65
C GLU A 227 22.23 -14.39 -16.43
N GLN A 228 22.35 -13.58 -17.49
CA GLN A 228 23.04 -12.28 -17.45
C GLN A 228 22.07 -11.11 -17.24
N GLN A 229 20.75 -11.36 -17.40
CA GLN A 229 19.73 -10.35 -17.21
C GLN A 229 19.46 -10.14 -15.72
N LYS A 230 19.48 -8.87 -15.29
CA LYS A 230 19.11 -8.48 -13.93
C LYS A 230 17.61 -8.68 -13.68
N PRO A 231 17.19 -9.23 -12.53
CA PRO A 231 15.77 -9.37 -12.22
C PRO A 231 15.16 -8.03 -11.80
N TYR A 232 14.05 -7.64 -12.42
CA TYR A 232 13.20 -6.55 -11.95
C TYR A 232 11.90 -7.08 -11.34
N PHE A 233 11.38 -6.35 -10.37
CA PHE A 233 10.06 -6.61 -9.79
C PHE A 233 9.06 -5.58 -10.27
N TRP A 234 7.88 -6.04 -10.69
CA TRP A 234 6.83 -5.18 -11.21
C TRP A 234 5.64 -5.17 -10.27
N VAL A 235 5.29 -4.00 -9.75
CA VAL A 235 4.24 -3.84 -8.75
C VAL A 235 3.21 -2.83 -9.26
N PRO A 236 1.89 -3.12 -9.20
CA PRO A 236 0.87 -2.09 -9.43
C PRO A 236 1.13 -0.87 -8.56
N ALA A 237 1.14 0.32 -9.14
CA ALA A 237 1.33 1.57 -8.42
C ALA A 237 -0.02 2.23 -8.05
N PHE A 238 -1.11 1.46 -8.11
CA PHE A 238 -2.46 1.88 -7.85
C PHE A 238 -3.22 0.83 -7.03
N LYS A 239 -4.07 1.29 -6.13
CA LYS A 239 -4.93 0.44 -5.30
C LYS A 239 -5.93 -0.35 -6.15
N VAL A 240 -6.10 -1.63 -5.83
CA VAL A 240 -7.10 -2.56 -6.40
C VAL A 240 -7.43 -3.64 -5.38
N HIS A 241 -8.37 -4.54 -5.68
CA HIS A 241 -8.64 -5.72 -4.86
C HIS A 241 -7.38 -6.61 -4.71
N PRO A 242 -7.13 -7.23 -3.52
CA PRO A 242 -5.95 -8.05 -3.27
C PRO A 242 -5.66 -9.13 -4.32
N ASP A 243 -6.69 -9.86 -4.79
CA ASP A 243 -6.50 -10.91 -5.80
C ASP A 243 -6.02 -10.36 -7.14
N LEU A 244 -6.58 -9.21 -7.56
CA LEU A 244 -6.16 -8.52 -8.77
C LEU A 244 -4.73 -7.99 -8.61
N PHE A 245 -4.41 -7.40 -7.45
CA PHE A 245 -3.06 -6.94 -7.13
C PHE A 245 -2.05 -8.08 -7.24
N LEU A 246 -2.30 -9.22 -6.59
CA LEU A 246 -1.44 -10.40 -6.64
C LEU A 246 -1.28 -10.96 -8.06
N ARG A 247 -2.37 -11.02 -8.82
CA ARG A 247 -2.34 -11.50 -10.20
C ARG A 247 -1.45 -10.61 -11.07
N LEU A 248 -1.61 -9.29 -11.00
CA LEU A 248 -0.80 -8.34 -11.76
C LEU A 248 0.68 -8.37 -11.33
N LEU A 249 0.92 -8.38 -10.02
CA LEU A 249 2.24 -8.48 -9.39
C LEU A 249 3.01 -9.71 -9.91
N LYS A 250 2.38 -10.89 -9.93
CA LYS A 250 2.98 -12.11 -10.49
C LYS A 250 3.21 -12.02 -11.99
N SER A 251 2.17 -11.68 -12.74
CA SER A 251 2.21 -11.72 -14.21
C SER A 251 3.27 -10.77 -14.74
N LEU A 252 3.31 -9.52 -14.27
CA LEU A 252 4.25 -8.53 -14.77
C LEU A 252 5.68 -8.80 -14.31
N THR A 253 5.89 -9.27 -13.08
CA THR A 253 7.24 -9.65 -12.61
C THR A 253 7.78 -10.85 -13.39
N THR A 254 6.89 -11.70 -13.89
CA THR A 254 7.23 -12.85 -14.73
C THR A 254 7.40 -12.51 -16.20
N LEU A 255 6.68 -11.50 -16.71
CA LEU A 255 6.77 -11.12 -18.13
C LEU A 255 7.87 -10.09 -18.38
N GLN A 256 8.17 -9.25 -17.39
CA GLN A 256 9.13 -8.13 -17.43
C GLN A 256 9.09 -7.38 -18.77
N PRO A 257 7.97 -6.72 -19.13
CA PRO A 257 7.88 -5.98 -20.37
C PRO A 257 9.00 -4.94 -20.44
N GLU A 258 9.66 -4.85 -21.58
CA GLU A 258 10.69 -3.84 -21.77
C GLU A 258 10.04 -2.46 -21.78
N PRO A 259 10.63 -1.46 -21.09
CA PRO A 259 10.14 -0.09 -21.04
C PRO A 259 10.42 0.66 -22.36
N GLU A 260 10.46 -0.01 -23.51
CA GLU A 260 10.95 0.59 -24.75
C GLU A 260 9.98 1.63 -25.32
N SER A 261 10.59 2.67 -25.88
CA SER A 261 10.05 3.93 -26.42
C SER A 261 9.55 4.96 -25.40
N ASP A 262 10.29 6.08 -25.29
CA ASP A 262 9.78 7.34 -24.75
C ASP A 262 8.75 7.91 -25.73
N THR A 263 7.51 7.43 -25.62
CA THR A 263 6.41 8.14 -26.25
C THR A 263 6.10 9.41 -25.45
N PRO A 264 5.73 10.50 -26.12
CA PRO A 264 5.32 11.70 -25.42
C PRO A 264 4.15 11.38 -24.48
N GLN A 265 4.16 12.01 -23.30
CA GLN A 265 3.15 11.80 -22.29
C GLN A 265 1.73 11.92 -22.88
N PRO A 266 0.86 10.90 -22.68
CA PRO A 266 -0.48 10.90 -23.27
C PRO A 266 -1.34 11.99 -22.65
N LYS A 267 -2.15 12.69 -23.45
CA LYS A 267 -2.94 13.84 -22.98
C LYS A 267 -3.97 13.49 -21.91
N SER A 268 -4.54 12.29 -21.95
CA SER A 268 -5.58 11.84 -21.03
C SER A 268 -5.50 10.33 -20.80
N GLY A 269 -6.34 9.82 -19.90
CA GLY A 269 -6.42 8.39 -19.58
C GLY A 269 -5.29 7.89 -18.70
N ILE A 270 -4.54 8.78 -18.04
CA ILE A 270 -3.49 8.42 -17.08
C ILE A 270 -4.13 8.18 -15.71
N LEU A 271 -4.00 6.97 -15.18
CA LEU A 271 -4.47 6.67 -13.83
C LEU A 271 -3.47 7.23 -12.79
N PRO A 272 -3.95 7.82 -11.67
CA PRO A 272 -3.08 8.31 -10.61
C PRO A 272 -2.28 7.19 -9.96
N VAL A 273 -1.10 7.56 -9.44
CA VAL A 273 -0.30 6.69 -8.58
C VAL A 273 -0.83 6.82 -7.16
N THR A 274 -1.31 5.73 -6.57
CA THR A 274 -1.85 5.73 -5.20
C THR A 274 -1.08 4.81 -4.25
N ILE A 275 -0.01 4.17 -4.73
CA ILE A 275 0.90 3.33 -3.95
C ILE A 275 2.32 3.89 -4.13
N PRO A 276 3.02 4.30 -3.06
CA PRO A 276 4.39 4.77 -3.16
C PRO A 276 5.37 3.61 -3.39
N ALA A 277 6.54 3.91 -3.96
CA ALA A 277 7.56 2.89 -4.24
C ALA A 277 8.02 2.12 -2.99
N GLY A 278 8.10 2.79 -1.82
CA GLY A 278 8.47 2.13 -0.56
C GLY A 278 7.49 1.02 -0.17
N GLU A 279 6.19 1.29 -0.25
CA GLU A 279 5.15 0.30 0.00
C GLU A 279 5.12 -0.79 -1.07
N ALA A 280 5.38 -0.43 -2.34
CA ALA A 280 5.55 -1.40 -3.41
C ALA A 280 6.71 -2.38 -3.13
N LEU A 281 7.80 -1.94 -2.51
CA LEU A 281 8.90 -2.80 -2.08
C LEU A 281 8.46 -3.79 -0.97
N GLU A 282 7.61 -3.37 -0.03
CA GLU A 282 7.08 -4.25 1.01
C GLU A 282 6.26 -5.41 0.40
N SER A 283 5.62 -5.17 -0.75
CA SER A 283 4.84 -6.19 -1.46
C SER A 283 5.69 -7.35 -2.01
N LEU A 284 7.02 -7.21 -2.10
CA LEU A 284 7.88 -8.28 -2.62
C LEU A 284 7.88 -9.53 -1.73
N LYS A 285 7.65 -9.37 -0.42
CA LYS A 285 7.44 -10.52 0.49
C LYS A 285 6.21 -11.32 0.09
N VAL A 286 5.12 -10.61 -0.22
CA VAL A 286 3.86 -11.18 -0.68
C VAL A 286 4.05 -11.83 -2.05
N LEU A 287 4.76 -11.17 -2.97
CA LEU A 287 5.12 -11.74 -4.28
C LEU A 287 5.85 -13.07 -4.12
N LEU A 288 6.95 -13.13 -3.35
CA LEU A 288 7.75 -14.34 -3.20
C LEU A 288 6.94 -15.47 -2.56
N ALA A 289 6.15 -15.17 -1.51
CA ALA A 289 5.25 -16.14 -0.91
C ALA A 289 4.23 -16.69 -1.91
N SER A 290 3.78 -15.86 -2.85
CA SER A 290 2.77 -16.23 -3.84
C SER A 290 3.36 -16.91 -5.08
N LEU A 291 4.53 -16.49 -5.53
CA LEU A 291 5.21 -16.92 -6.75
C LEU A 291 6.01 -18.21 -6.55
N VAL A 292 6.70 -18.37 -5.43
CA VAL A 292 7.58 -19.53 -5.19
C VAL A 292 6.74 -20.78 -4.96
N VAL A 293 6.92 -21.81 -5.79
CA VAL A 293 6.13 -23.05 -5.78
C VAL A 293 6.39 -23.95 -4.58
N PRO A 294 7.65 -24.20 -4.15
CA PRO A 294 7.89 -24.98 -2.94
C PRO A 294 7.53 -24.14 -1.69
N LYS A 295 6.24 -24.09 -1.35
CA LYS A 295 5.73 -23.29 -0.23
C LYS A 295 6.42 -23.68 1.09
N LYS A 296 6.68 -24.98 1.28
CA LYS A 296 7.45 -25.54 2.42
C LYS A 296 8.86 -24.96 2.57
N PHE A 297 9.47 -24.51 1.47
CA PHE A 297 10.79 -23.87 1.47
C PHE A 297 10.68 -22.37 1.74
N ILE A 298 9.80 -21.65 1.04
CA ILE A 298 9.76 -20.19 1.12
C ILE A 298 9.12 -19.69 2.43
N PHE A 299 8.04 -20.31 2.91
CA PHE A 299 7.29 -19.82 4.08
C PHE A 299 8.15 -19.71 5.35
N PRO A 300 8.99 -20.69 5.69
CA PRO A 300 9.93 -20.57 6.82
C PRO A 300 10.97 -19.44 6.65
N LEU A 301 11.31 -19.08 5.41
CA LEU A 301 12.32 -18.05 5.11
C LEU A 301 11.74 -16.64 5.10
N LEU A 302 10.45 -16.46 4.79
CA LEU A 302 9.76 -15.16 4.73
C LEU A 302 10.04 -14.20 5.90
N PRO A 303 10.19 -14.64 7.18
CA PRO A 303 10.42 -13.70 8.27
C PRO A 303 11.84 -13.13 8.26
N ALA A 304 12.79 -13.88 7.70
CA ALA A 304 14.20 -13.50 7.60
C ALA A 304 14.51 -12.71 6.31
N LEU A 305 13.59 -12.66 5.35
CA LEU A 305 13.78 -11.90 4.12
C LEU A 305 13.68 -10.39 4.39
N SER A 306 14.70 -9.67 3.93
CA SER A 306 14.70 -8.22 3.84
C SER A 306 14.96 -7.77 2.40
N PHE A 307 14.37 -6.63 2.06
CA PHE A 307 14.40 -6.06 0.72
C PHE A 307 15.00 -4.67 0.80
N SER A 308 15.87 -4.34 -0.15
CA SER A 308 16.39 -2.98 -0.32
C SER A 308 16.19 -2.54 -1.76
N MET A 309 15.72 -1.32 -1.95
CA MET A 309 15.53 -0.72 -3.27
C MET A 309 16.84 -0.06 -3.72
N ASN A 310 17.35 -0.48 -4.88
CA ASN A 310 18.54 0.11 -5.50
C ASN A 310 18.14 1.21 -6.48
N ASP A 311 17.09 0.97 -7.27
CA ASP A 311 16.54 1.93 -8.24
C ASP A 311 15.04 1.69 -8.43
N ARG A 312 14.34 2.70 -8.93
CA ARG A 312 12.91 2.64 -9.23
C ARG A 312 12.58 3.40 -10.51
N MET A 313 11.60 2.89 -11.25
CA MET A 313 11.03 3.56 -12.41
C MET A 313 9.51 3.38 -12.41
N LEU A 314 8.79 4.45 -12.74
CA LEU A 314 7.34 4.41 -12.92
C LEU A 314 6.99 4.17 -14.39
N VAL A 315 6.39 3.03 -14.70
CA VAL A 315 6.04 2.67 -16.08
C VAL A 315 4.52 2.66 -16.23
N TYR A 316 4.04 3.43 -17.19
CA TYR A 316 2.62 3.51 -17.51
C TYR A 316 2.28 2.58 -18.67
N LEU A 317 1.81 1.37 -18.34
CA LEU A 317 1.41 0.40 -19.35
C LEU A 317 0.03 0.77 -19.89
N ARG A 318 -0.12 0.70 -21.21
CA ARG A 318 -1.36 1.03 -21.87
C ARG A 318 -2.28 -0.18 -21.99
N PHE A 319 -3.55 0.05 -21.70
CA PHE A 319 -4.64 -0.90 -21.89
C PHE A 319 -5.69 -0.31 -22.83
N SER A 320 -6.18 -1.13 -23.76
CA SER A 320 -7.26 -0.78 -24.67
C SER A 320 -8.61 -1.14 -24.03
N PRO A 321 -9.56 -0.21 -23.95
CA PRO A 321 -10.90 -0.52 -23.44
C PRO A 321 -11.66 -1.37 -24.46
N ARG A 322 -12.24 -2.48 -24.01
CA ARG A 322 -13.11 -3.37 -24.78
C ARG A 322 -14.32 -3.76 -23.92
N GLY A 323 -15.42 -3.02 -24.08
CA GLY A 323 -16.61 -3.21 -23.25
C GLY A 323 -16.32 -2.87 -21.78
N GLN A 324 -16.46 -3.85 -20.89
CA GLN A 324 -16.16 -3.69 -19.45
C GLN A 324 -14.73 -4.10 -19.08
N GLU A 325 -13.89 -4.44 -20.05
CA GLU A 325 -12.52 -4.88 -19.84
C GLU A 325 -11.50 -3.87 -20.37
N LEU A 326 -10.35 -3.83 -19.71
CA LEU A 326 -9.12 -3.16 -20.12
C LEU A 326 -8.14 -4.26 -20.51
N ILE A 327 -7.71 -4.27 -21.77
CA ILE A 327 -6.90 -5.35 -22.34
C ILE A 327 -5.53 -4.81 -22.74
N HIS A 328 -4.48 -5.49 -22.30
CA HIS A 328 -3.13 -5.34 -22.83
C HIS A 328 -2.82 -6.52 -23.73
N GLU A 329 -2.87 -6.31 -25.06
CA GLU A 329 -2.81 -7.38 -26.06
C GLU A 329 -1.48 -8.15 -26.01
N ASP A 330 -0.34 -7.45 -25.99
CA ASP A 330 0.98 -8.11 -26.02
C ASP A 330 1.26 -8.98 -24.78
N LEU A 331 0.69 -8.61 -23.63
CA LEU A 331 0.90 -9.30 -22.36
C LEU A 331 -0.23 -10.29 -22.04
N ASN A 332 -1.29 -10.34 -22.86
CA ASN A 332 -2.51 -11.11 -22.63
C ASN A 332 -3.11 -10.87 -21.23
N ILE A 333 -3.08 -9.61 -20.76
CA ILE A 333 -3.66 -9.22 -19.47
C ILE A 333 -5.01 -8.55 -19.74
N SER A 334 -6.07 -9.08 -19.13
CA SER A 334 -7.38 -8.41 -19.04
C SER A 334 -7.68 -8.01 -17.59
N ILE A 335 -8.21 -6.81 -17.41
CA ILE A 335 -8.63 -6.23 -16.13
C ILE A 335 -10.05 -5.69 -16.29
N GLN A 336 -10.96 -6.02 -15.38
CA GLN A 336 -12.28 -5.39 -15.38
C GLN A 336 -12.14 -3.89 -15.10
N ALA A 337 -12.69 -3.03 -15.96
CA ALA A 337 -12.58 -1.57 -15.83
C ALA A 337 -13.11 -1.07 -14.48
N GLY A 338 -14.19 -1.68 -13.97
CA GLY A 338 -14.69 -1.41 -12.61
C GLY A 338 -13.63 -1.70 -11.54
N ALA A 339 -12.91 -2.81 -11.60
CA ALA A 339 -11.94 -3.15 -10.55
C ALA A 339 -10.84 -2.07 -10.35
N VAL A 340 -10.55 -1.27 -11.39
CA VAL A 340 -9.63 -0.13 -11.32
C VAL A 340 -10.31 1.09 -10.67
N SER A 341 -11.55 1.42 -11.05
CA SER A 341 -12.26 2.58 -10.51
C SER A 341 -12.63 2.42 -9.04
N TRP A 342 -13.02 1.22 -8.61
CA TRP A 342 -13.31 0.94 -7.20
C TRP A 342 -12.07 1.10 -6.31
N GLY A 343 -10.88 0.81 -6.86
CA GLY A 343 -9.60 1.05 -6.18
C GLY A 343 -9.31 2.53 -5.91
N GLN A 344 -9.89 3.46 -6.67
CA GLN A 344 -9.78 4.90 -6.41
C GLN A 344 -10.70 5.41 -5.30
N LEU A 345 -11.73 4.63 -4.93
CA LEU A 345 -12.69 4.96 -3.87
C LEU A 345 -12.24 4.46 -2.48
N ILE A 346 -11.18 3.64 -2.43
CA ILE A 346 -10.59 3.01 -1.23
C ILE A 346 -9.23 3.66 -0.97
#